data_AF-A0A842MY04-F1
#
_entry.id   AF-A0A842MY04-F1
#
_cell.length_a   1.000
_cell.length_b   1.000
_cell.length_c   1.000
_cell.angle_alpha   90.00
_cell.angle_beta   90.00
_cell.angle_gamma   90.00
#
_symmetry.space_group_name_H-M   'P 1'
#
loop_
_entity.id
_entity.type
_entity.pdbx_description
1 polymer ?
#
loop_
_entity_poly.entity_id
_entity_poly.type
_entity_poly.pdbx_seq_one_letter_code
_entity_poly.pdbx_strand_id
1 'polypeptide(L)'
;MEELTLIAKGAEADILLDPDWNGVKAIIKRRGEKRYRIPELDAAIRRSRTVREASIIHRAKEAGVPTPLIYGVDPDGARDVKEKIQVG
;
A
#
# COMPACT_ATOMS: atom_id res chain seq x y z
N MET A 1 -11.93 -12.06 13.09
CA MET A 1 -11.17 -11.28 12.09
C MET A 1 -11.80 -11.58 10.76
N GLU A 2 -12.47 -10.60 10.18
CA GLU A 2 -12.99 -10.72 8.81
C GLU A 2 -11.82 -10.82 7.82
N GLU A 3 -12.03 -11.51 6.71
CA GLU A 3 -10.98 -11.81 5.74
C GLU A 3 -10.75 -10.63 4.77
N LEU A 4 -9.49 -10.46 4.34
CA LEU A 4 -9.14 -9.46 3.33
C LEU A 4 -9.78 -9.81 1.99
N THR A 5 -10.50 -8.86 1.38
CA THR A 5 -11.12 -9.07 0.06
C THR A 5 -10.28 -8.44 -1.04
N LEU A 6 -9.88 -9.20 -2.07
CA LEU A 6 -9.24 -8.62 -3.26
C LEU A 6 -10.26 -7.79 -4.04
N ILE A 7 -10.01 -6.48 -4.19
CA ILE A 7 -10.91 -5.58 -4.93
C ILE A 7 -10.39 -5.25 -6.33
N ALA A 8 -9.08 -5.25 -6.53
CA ALA A 8 -8.47 -5.02 -7.84
C ALA A 8 -7.11 -5.70 -7.92
N LYS A 9 -6.76 -6.19 -9.12
CA LYS A 9 -5.47 -6.80 -9.42
C LYS A 9 -4.78 -6.01 -10.52
N GLY A 10 -3.55 -5.61 -10.28
CA GLY A 10 -2.76 -4.80 -11.21
C GLY A 10 -1.37 -5.38 -11.48
N ALA A 11 -0.71 -4.86 -12.52
CA ALA A 11 0.67 -5.22 -12.82
C ALA A 11 1.63 -4.80 -11.69
N GLU A 12 1.34 -3.71 -11.00
CA GLU A 12 2.20 -3.14 -9.97
C GLU A 12 1.86 -3.61 -8.54
N ALA A 13 0.57 -3.75 -8.24
CA ALA A 13 0.08 -4.12 -6.92
C ALA A 13 -1.33 -4.74 -7.01
N ASP A 14 -1.66 -5.55 -6.02
CA ASP A 14 -3.03 -5.95 -5.68
C ASP A 14 -3.60 -4.92 -4.70
N ILE A 15 -4.88 -4.59 -4.85
CA ILE A 15 -5.61 -3.76 -3.90
C ILE A 15 -6.58 -4.66 -3.14
N LEU A 16 -6.44 -4.71 -1.83
CA LEU A 16 -7.30 -5.48 -0.92
C LEU A 16 -8.10 -4.55 -0.02
N LEU A 17 -9.28 -4.98 0.36
CA LEU A 17 -10.12 -4.35 1.36
C LEU A 17 -9.94 -5.08 2.69
N ASP A 18 -9.56 -4.33 3.71
CA ASP A 18 -9.56 -4.74 5.11
C ASP A 18 -10.81 -4.13 5.77
N PRO A 19 -11.85 -4.94 6.05
CA PRO A 19 -13.12 -4.41 6.53
C PRO A 19 -13.05 -3.88 7.97
N ASP A 20 -12.09 -4.34 8.78
CA ASP A 20 -11.97 -4.02 10.19
C ASP A 20 -10.50 -3.82 10.63
N TRP A 21 -9.79 -2.94 9.93
CA TRP A 21 -8.45 -2.55 10.35
C TRP A 21 -8.53 -1.63 11.58
N ASN A 22 -8.32 -2.17 12.78
CA ASN A 22 -8.42 -1.43 14.05
C ASN A 22 -9.74 -0.64 14.19
N GLY A 23 -10.87 -1.25 13.84
CA GLY A 23 -12.19 -0.60 13.91
C GLY A 23 -12.49 0.35 12.75
N VAL A 24 -11.62 0.44 11.74
CA VAL A 24 -11.86 1.22 10.53
C VAL A 24 -11.69 0.40 9.25
N LYS A 25 -12.60 0.61 8.31
CA LYS A 25 -12.47 0.06 6.95
C LYS A 25 -11.26 0.70 6.24
N ALA A 26 -10.33 -0.11 5.76
CA ALA A 26 -9.10 0.33 5.13
C ALA A 26 -8.81 -0.41 3.83
N ILE A 27 -8.00 0.20 2.97
CA ILE A 27 -7.47 -0.40 1.75
C ILE A 27 -6.02 -0.80 1.98
N ILE A 28 -5.62 -1.93 1.43
CA ILE A 28 -4.25 -2.41 1.45
C ILE A 28 -3.74 -2.47 0.01
N LYS A 29 -2.64 -1.77 -0.25
CA LYS A 29 -1.91 -1.87 -1.51
C LYS A 29 -0.73 -2.82 -1.32
N ARG A 30 -0.80 -3.99 -1.97
CA ARG A 30 0.18 -5.07 -1.84
C ARG A 30 0.99 -5.28 -3.11
N ARG A 31 2.32 -5.13 -2.99
CA ARG A 31 3.26 -5.32 -4.09
C ARG A 31 3.76 -6.76 -4.11
N GLY A 32 3.16 -7.59 -4.96
CA GLY A 32 3.60 -8.98 -5.14
C GLY A 32 4.98 -9.09 -5.82
N GLU A 33 5.69 -10.17 -5.50
CA GLU A 33 6.99 -10.48 -6.08
C GLU A 33 6.93 -10.63 -7.61
N LYS A 34 7.97 -10.13 -8.28
CA LYS A 34 8.13 -10.30 -9.73
C LYS A 34 9.18 -11.36 -10.02
N ARG A 35 8.72 -12.59 -10.30
CA ARG A 35 9.57 -13.77 -10.54
C ARG A 35 10.58 -13.63 -11.69
N TYR A 36 10.42 -12.64 -12.55
CA TYR A 36 11.38 -12.33 -13.62
C TYR A 36 12.60 -11.52 -13.13
N ARG A 37 12.60 -11.04 -11.89
CA ARG A 37 13.73 -10.31 -11.27
C ARG A 37 14.46 -11.21 -10.29
N ILE A 38 15.73 -10.94 -10.07
CA ILE A 38 16.47 -11.56 -8.96
C ILE A 38 15.85 -11.09 -7.62
N PRO A 39 15.76 -11.97 -6.61
CA PRO A 39 15.02 -11.69 -5.37
C PRO A 39 15.48 -10.42 -4.64
N GLU A 40 16.80 -10.18 -4.59
CA GLU A 40 17.41 -9.06 -3.89
C GLU A 40 17.01 -7.72 -4.55
N LEU A 41 17.01 -7.71 -5.89
CA LEU A 41 16.60 -6.55 -6.67
C LEU A 41 15.10 -6.29 -6.54
N ASP A 42 14.27 -7.34 -6.59
CA ASP A 42 12.83 -7.17 -6.45
C ASP A 42 12.46 -6.64 -5.06
N ALA A 43 13.08 -7.18 -4.00
CA ALA A 43 12.91 -6.70 -2.64
C ALA A 43 13.33 -5.22 -2.51
N ALA A 44 14.50 -4.85 -3.02
CA ALA A 44 14.98 -3.46 -2.99
C ALA A 44 14.04 -2.51 -3.76
N ILE A 45 13.56 -2.91 -4.94
CA ILE A 45 12.62 -2.11 -5.76
C ILE A 45 11.28 -1.95 -5.03
N ARG A 46 10.71 -3.03 -4.49
CA ARG A 46 9.43 -2.98 -3.77
C ARG A 46 9.55 -2.07 -2.55
N ARG A 47 10.60 -2.23 -1.75
CA ARG A 47 10.89 -1.38 -0.58
C ARG A 47 10.99 0.10 -0.95
N SER A 48 11.83 0.42 -1.93
CA SER A 48 12.06 1.79 -2.39
C SER A 48 10.76 2.45 -2.89
N ARG A 49 9.97 1.72 -3.69
CA ARG A 49 8.67 2.22 -4.20
C ARG A 49 7.66 2.46 -3.08
N THR A 50 7.55 1.54 -2.13
CA THR A 50 6.66 1.67 -0.96
C THR A 50 7.00 2.91 -0.13
N VAL A 51 8.27 3.09 0.24
CA VAL A 51 8.70 4.26 1.02
C VAL A 51 8.49 5.55 0.25
N ARG A 52 8.83 5.57 -1.04
CA ARG A 52 8.68 6.76 -1.89
C ARG A 52 7.22 7.16 -2.07
N GLU A 53 6.32 6.20 -2.27
CA GLU A 53 4.89 6.45 -2.41
C GLU A 53 4.32 7.07 -1.13
N ALA A 54 4.60 6.47 0.03
CA ALA A 54 4.15 6.99 1.32
C ALA A 54 4.69 8.42 1.59
N SER A 55 5.97 8.66 1.28
CA SER A 55 6.58 9.99 1.42
C SER A 55 5.93 11.04 0.52
N ILE A 56 5.64 10.69 -0.74
CA ILE A 56 4.97 11.61 -1.68
C ILE A 56 3.56 11.93 -1.20
N ILE A 57 2.79 10.93 -0.79
CA ILE A 57 1.42 11.12 -0.27
C ILE A 57 1.43 12.01 0.98
N HIS A 58 2.37 11.77 1.91
CA HIS A 58 2.51 12.59 3.11
C HIS A 58 2.82 14.06 2.78
N ARG A 59 3.82 14.31 1.92
CA ARG A 59 4.18 15.67 1.50
C ARG A 59 3.04 16.37 0.75
N ALA A 60 2.30 15.63 -0.07
CA ALA A 60 1.11 16.17 -0.74
C ALA A 60 0.02 16.55 0.26
N LYS A 61 -0.20 15.75 1.31
CA LYS A 61 -1.11 16.08 2.41
C LYS A 61 -0.67 17.33 3.17
N GLU A 62 0.61 17.47 3.50
CA GLU A 62 1.15 18.68 4.15
C GLU A 62 0.98 19.93 3.27
N ALA A 63 1.06 19.78 1.95
CA ALA A 63 0.81 20.83 0.98
C ALA A 63 -0.68 21.16 0.77
N GLY A 64 -1.59 20.51 1.50
CA GLY A 64 -3.04 20.73 1.41
C GLY A 64 -3.71 20.02 0.22
N VAL A 65 -3.00 19.12 -0.48
CA VAL A 65 -3.59 18.34 -1.57
C VAL A 65 -4.46 17.20 -0.99
N PRO A 66 -5.71 17.04 -1.46
CA PRO A 66 -6.55 15.92 -1.08
C PRO A 66 -5.88 14.59 -1.43
N THR A 67 -5.56 13.81 -0.41
CA THR A 67 -4.84 12.55 -0.54
C THR A 67 -5.35 11.52 0.48
N PRO A 68 -5.21 10.21 0.18
CA PRO A 68 -5.49 9.15 1.14
C PRO A 68 -4.80 9.37 2.48
N LEU A 69 -5.40 8.88 3.57
CA LEU A 69 -4.72 8.82 4.87
C LEU A 69 -3.97 7.50 4.96
N ILE A 70 -2.66 7.57 5.19
CA ILE A 70 -1.84 6.37 5.41
C ILE A 70 -1.95 5.99 6.89
N TYR A 71 -2.38 4.76 7.17
CA TYR A 71 -2.44 4.21 8.53
C TYR A 71 -1.16 3.50 8.94
N GLY A 72 -0.46 2.91 7.97
CA GLY A 72 0.77 2.16 8.22
C GLY A 72 1.47 1.80 6.92
N VAL A 73 2.79 1.67 7.01
CA VAL A 73 3.67 1.31 5.91
C VAL A 73 4.59 0.20 6.37
N ASP A 74 4.54 -0.95 5.69
CA ASP A 74 5.49 -2.05 5.89
C ASP A 74 6.42 -2.17 4.66
N PRO A 75 7.59 -1.52 4.69
CA PRO A 75 8.53 -1.55 3.59
C PRO A 75 9.33 -2.86 3.50
N ASP A 76 9.46 -3.60 4.60
CA ASP A 76 10.36 -4.76 4.71
C ASP A 76 9.62 -6.09 4.52
N GLY A 77 8.35 -6.18 4.95
CA GLY A 77 7.46 -7.26 4.49
C GLY A 77 7.09 -7.10 3.03
N ALA A 78 7.18 -5.87 2.49
CA ALA A 78 6.80 -5.48 1.12
C ALA A 78 5.44 -6.05 0.69
N ARG A 79 4.60 -6.28 1.70
CA ARG A 79 3.29 -6.93 1.60
C ARG A 79 2.19 -5.90 1.76
N ASP A 80 2.30 -4.90 2.62
CA ASP A 80 1.13 -4.09 2.96
C ASP A 80 1.47 -2.61 3.15
N VAL A 81 1.05 -1.75 2.20
CA VAL A 81 0.79 -0.33 2.51
C VAL A 81 -0.68 -0.24 2.87
N LYS A 82 -0.99 0.24 4.09
CA LYS A 82 -2.38 0.37 4.55
C LYS A 82 -2.80 1.83 4.46
N GLU A 83 -3.78 2.08 3.62
CA GLU A 83 -4.27 3.40 3.28
C GLU A 83 -5.79 3.44 3.43
N LYS A 84 -6.34 4.46 4.07
CA LYS A 84 -7.72 4.85 3.80
C LYS A 84 -7.72 5.75 2.59
N ILE A 85 -8.14 5.19 1.47
CA ILE A 85 -8.56 6.00 0.33
C ILE A 85 -9.95 6.53 0.68
N GLN A 86 -10.01 7.73 1.25
CA GLN A 86 -11.25 8.48 1.37
C GLN A 86 -11.42 9.24 0.05
N VAL A 87 -12.19 8.64 -0.86
CA VAL A 87 -12.66 9.34 -2.05
C VAL A 87 -13.68 10.36 -1.56
N GLY A 88 -13.33 11.65 -1.64
CA GLY A 88 -14.26 12.76 -1.42
C GLY A 88 -15.17 12.93 -2.61
#